data_AF-A0A7R9UYJ4-F1
#
_entry.id   AF-A0A7R9UYJ4-F1
#
_cell.length_a   1.000
_cell.length_b   1.000
_cell.length_c   1.000
_cell.angle_alpha   90.00
_cell.angle_beta   90.00
_cell.angle_gamma   90.00
#
_symmetry.space_group_name_H-M   'P 1'
#
loop_
_entity.id
_entity.type
_entity.pdbx_description
1 polymer ?
#
loop_
_entity_poly.entity_id
_entity_poly.type
_entity_poly.pdbx_seq_one_letter_code
_entity_poly.pdbx_strand_id
1 'polypeptide(L)'
;KMEVADGEEDVKMEDAGAGGDAGVEKQTPAKAERQTPLMRQREVMEKERSGELRFETITNDGKDDTMVQLIALKNIFAKQLPKMPKEYIVRLVLDRNHYSLVCVTDGEVVGGICYRPHFTQ
;
A
#
# COMPACT_ATOMS: atom_id res chain seq x y z
N LYS A 1 -45.68 31.68 45.16
CA LYS A 1 -45.39 30.39 45.82
C LYS A 1 -43.98 30.02 45.35
N MET A 2 -42.87 30.30 46.06
CA MET A 2 -42.58 30.10 47.50
C MET A 2 -42.94 28.65 47.86
N GLU A 3 -42.06 27.74 48.28
CA GLU A 3 -40.64 27.72 48.67
C GLU A 3 -40.26 26.23 48.95
N VAL A 4 -38.95 25.90 48.92
CA VAL A 4 -38.21 25.04 49.90
C VAL A 4 -38.52 23.52 49.92
N ALA A 5 -37.54 22.68 49.53
CA ALA A 5 -36.53 21.92 50.34
C ALA A 5 -37.11 20.61 50.94
N ASP A 6 -36.41 19.53 51.29
CA ASP A 6 -35.05 19.23 51.77
C ASP A 6 -34.67 17.80 51.28
N GLY A 7 -33.41 17.43 51.02
CA GLY A 7 -32.40 17.07 52.02
C GLY A 7 -32.56 15.59 52.43
N GLU A 8 -31.74 14.64 51.98
CA GLU A 8 -30.35 14.28 52.39
C GLU A 8 -30.32 13.04 53.31
N GLU A 9 -29.10 12.62 53.66
CA GLU A 9 -28.64 11.46 54.44
C GLU A 9 -28.22 10.22 53.60
N ASP A 10 -26.98 9.71 53.66
CA ASP A 10 -25.79 10.15 54.39
C ASP A 10 -24.49 9.47 53.90
N VAL A 11 -23.47 10.33 53.73
CA VAL A 11 -22.03 10.26 54.00
C VAL A 11 -21.37 8.93 54.46
N LYS A 12 -20.28 8.54 53.78
CA LYS A 12 -18.96 8.41 54.45
C LYS A 12 -17.77 8.66 53.50
N MET A 13 -16.98 9.67 53.88
CA MET A 13 -15.64 10.01 53.38
C MET A 13 -14.58 9.05 53.91
N GLU A 14 -13.46 8.91 53.19
CA GLU A 14 -12.11 9.06 53.77
C GLU A 14 -11.08 9.31 52.66
N ASP A 15 -10.22 10.31 52.92
CA ASP A 15 -9.17 10.90 52.07
C ASP A 15 -7.79 10.37 52.49
N ALA A 16 -6.85 10.34 51.53
CA ALA A 16 -5.48 10.86 51.62
C ALA A 16 -4.41 9.98 50.95
N GLY A 17 -3.65 10.57 50.02
CA GLY A 17 -2.20 10.31 49.94
C GLY A 17 -1.55 10.03 48.59
N ALA A 18 -1.36 11.08 47.78
CA ALA A 18 -0.17 11.43 46.97
C ALA A 18 0.56 10.41 46.05
N GLY A 19 0.66 10.77 44.77
CA GLY A 19 1.70 10.29 43.85
C GLY A 19 1.36 10.59 42.39
N GLY A 20 1.86 11.69 41.83
CA GLY A 20 1.70 12.02 40.42
C GLY A 20 2.65 11.22 39.51
N ASP A 21 2.26 11.05 38.24
CA ASP A 21 3.10 11.42 37.09
C ASP A 21 2.28 11.34 35.78
N ALA A 22 2.64 12.26 34.89
CA ALA A 22 2.51 12.22 33.43
C ALA A 22 1.15 11.93 32.79
N GLY A 23 0.62 12.99 32.17
CA GLY A 23 -0.47 12.90 31.22
C GLY A 23 -0.16 11.97 30.05
N VAL A 24 -1.18 11.23 29.62
CA VAL A 24 -1.24 10.65 28.29
C VAL A 24 -2.27 11.45 27.51
N GLU A 25 -1.77 12.50 26.85
CA GLU A 25 -2.46 13.12 25.73
C GLU A 25 -2.88 12.03 24.76
N LYS A 26 -4.18 11.98 24.47
CA LYS A 26 -4.72 11.20 23.37
C LYS A 26 -4.06 11.70 22.09
N GLN A 27 -3.07 10.96 21.59
CA GLN A 27 -2.52 11.16 20.26
C GLN A 27 -3.62 10.86 19.24
N THR A 28 -4.32 11.91 18.83
CA THR A 28 -5.10 11.94 17.59
C THR A 28 -4.14 11.74 16.42
N PRO A 29 -4.39 10.76 15.52
CA PRO A 29 -3.51 10.52 14.39
C PRO A 29 -3.45 11.76 13.50
N ALA A 30 -2.24 12.25 13.28
CA ALA A 30 -1.95 13.41 12.45
C ALA A 30 -2.51 13.21 11.03
N LYS A 31 -3.30 14.19 10.62
CA LYS A 31 -3.92 14.33 9.30
C LYS A 31 -2.84 14.24 8.21
N ALA A 32 -2.90 13.20 7.38
CA ALA A 32 -2.04 13.02 6.22
C ALA A 32 -2.12 14.24 5.29
N GLU A 33 -1.06 15.04 5.24
CA GLU A 33 -0.93 16.15 4.31
C GLU A 33 -0.93 15.60 2.87
N ARG A 34 -1.86 16.07 2.05
CA ARG A 34 -1.96 15.65 0.64
C ARG A 34 -0.74 16.17 -0.11
N GLN A 35 0.23 15.31 -0.39
CA GLN A 35 1.36 15.64 -1.26
C GLN A 35 0.87 16.19 -2.61
N THR A 36 1.50 17.27 -3.06
CA THR A 36 1.25 17.83 -4.39
C THR A 36 1.77 16.88 -5.48
N PRO A 37 1.19 16.88 -6.70
CA PRO A 37 1.65 16.01 -7.78
C PRO A 37 3.15 16.13 -8.09
N LEU A 38 3.70 17.34 -7.98
CA LEU A 38 5.13 17.61 -8.23
C LEU A 38 6.03 17.01 -7.15
N MET A 39 5.61 17.05 -5.87
CA MET A 39 6.37 16.44 -4.78
C MET A 39 6.44 14.92 -4.95
N ARG A 40 5.31 14.29 -5.28
CA ARG A 40 5.27 12.84 -5.56
C ARG A 40 6.17 12.44 -6.72
N GLN A 41 6.19 13.23 -7.80
CA GLN A 41 7.07 12.96 -8.94
C GLN A 41 8.55 13.02 -8.55
N ARG A 42 8.95 14.00 -7.71
CA ARG A 42 10.34 14.11 -7.24
C ARG A 42 10.76 12.90 -6.41
N GLU A 43 9.91 12.45 -5.49
CA GLU A 43 10.19 11.26 -4.66
C GLU A 43 10.36 10.00 -5.52
N VAL A 44 9.50 9.81 -6.52
CA VAL A 44 9.61 8.68 -7.46
C VAL A 44 10.90 8.76 -8.27
N MET A 45 11.27 9.95 -8.76
CA MET A 45 12.52 10.16 -9.48
C MET A 45 13.77 9.90 -8.62
N GLU A 46 13.75 10.30 -7.35
CA GLU A 46 14.85 10.05 -6.42
C GLU A 46 15.01 8.55 -6.14
N LYS A 47 13.89 7.83 -5.95
CA LYS A 47 13.90 6.36 -5.82
C LYS A 47 14.43 5.69 -7.08
N GLU A 48 14.03 6.15 -8.26
CA GLU A 48 14.54 5.63 -9.53
C GLU A 48 16.05 5.88 -9.67
N ARG A 49 16.51 7.09 -9.33
CA ARG A 49 17.93 7.47 -9.36
C ARG A 49 18.78 6.69 -8.36
N SER A 50 18.22 6.36 -7.19
CA SER A 50 18.89 5.54 -6.18
C SER A 50 18.96 4.05 -6.55
N GLY A 51 18.15 3.61 -7.52
CA GLY A 51 18.02 2.22 -7.94
C GLY A 51 17.07 1.39 -7.07
N GLU A 52 16.47 1.99 -6.02
CA GLU A 52 15.39 1.39 -5.20
C GLU A 52 14.19 1.04 -6.07
N LEU A 53 13.86 1.90 -7.05
CA LEU A 53 12.79 1.71 -8.02
C LEU A 53 13.38 1.53 -9.43
N ARG A 54 12.94 0.51 -10.17
CA ARG A 54 13.34 0.32 -11.57
C ARG A 54 12.17 -0.10 -12.44
N PHE A 55 12.25 0.29 -13.71
CA PHE A 55 11.30 -0.15 -14.74
C PHE A 55 12.05 -0.98 -15.77
N GLU A 56 11.61 -2.22 -15.94
CA GLU A 56 12.28 -3.18 -16.82
C GLU A 56 11.25 -3.84 -17.73
N THR A 57 11.58 -4.02 -19.00
CA THR A 57 10.71 -4.76 -19.94
C THR A 57 11.18 -6.20 -19.99
N ILE A 58 10.31 -7.11 -19.59
CA ILE A 58 10.57 -8.55 -19.53
C ILE A 58 9.64 -9.33 -20.47
N THR A 59 10.08 -10.51 -20.89
CA THR A 59 9.30 -11.43 -21.72
C THR A 59 9.63 -12.87 -21.33
N ASN A 60 8.82 -13.85 -21.74
CA ASN A 60 9.11 -15.25 -21.46
C ASN A 60 10.27 -15.74 -22.33
N ASP A 61 11.51 -15.52 -21.86
CA ASP A 61 12.76 -15.95 -22.49
C ASP A 61 13.27 -17.31 -21.98
N GLY A 62 12.56 -17.91 -21.02
CA GLY A 62 12.91 -19.20 -20.41
C GLY A 62 14.02 -19.13 -19.37
N LYS A 63 14.47 -17.94 -18.95
CA LYS A 63 15.40 -17.78 -17.83
C LYS A 63 14.66 -17.80 -16.49
N ASP A 64 15.32 -18.34 -15.47
CA ASP A 64 14.74 -18.49 -14.13
C ASP A 64 14.40 -17.14 -13.49
N ASP A 65 15.30 -16.15 -13.59
CA ASP A 65 15.08 -14.82 -13.02
C ASP A 65 13.84 -14.14 -13.61
N THR A 66 13.72 -14.16 -14.95
CA THR A 66 12.55 -13.62 -15.66
C THR A 66 11.29 -14.38 -15.30
N MET A 67 11.37 -15.71 -15.15
CA MET A 67 10.25 -16.54 -14.76
C MET A 67 9.72 -16.16 -13.37
N VAL A 68 10.60 -15.95 -12.39
CA VAL A 68 10.22 -15.51 -11.04
C VAL A 68 9.45 -14.20 -11.10
N GLN A 69 9.94 -13.22 -11.87
CA GLN A 69 9.28 -11.93 -12.05
C GLN A 69 7.91 -12.05 -12.74
N LEU A 70 7.79 -12.87 -13.80
CA LEU A 70 6.52 -13.13 -14.49
C LEU A 70 5.50 -13.82 -13.58
N ILE A 71 5.94 -14.74 -12.71
CA ILE A 71 5.08 -15.40 -11.73
C ILE A 71 4.61 -14.43 -10.64
N ALA A 72 5.48 -13.53 -10.17
CA ALA A 72 5.08 -12.46 -9.27
C ALA A 72 4.02 -11.55 -9.93
N LEU A 73 4.26 -11.15 -11.19
CA LEU A 73 3.37 -10.29 -11.95
C LEU A 73 1.99 -10.92 -12.18
N LYS A 74 1.91 -12.20 -12.59
CA LYS A 74 0.61 -12.86 -12.78
C LYS A 74 -0.17 -12.99 -11.47
N ASN A 75 0.52 -13.12 -10.33
CA ASN A 75 -0.14 -13.18 -9.02
C ASN A 75 -0.76 -11.82 -8.66
N ILE A 76 -0.10 -10.72 -9.01
CA ILE A 76 -0.64 -9.37 -8.86
C ILE A 76 -1.89 -9.22 -9.71
N PHE A 77 -1.84 -9.54 -11.01
CA PHE A 77 -3.03 -9.44 -11.87
C PHE A 77 -4.17 -10.33 -11.41
N ALA A 78 -3.90 -11.56 -10.98
CA ALA A 78 -4.95 -12.46 -10.47
C ALA A 78 -5.66 -11.91 -9.22
N LYS A 79 -4.94 -11.14 -8.37
CA LYS A 79 -5.52 -10.47 -7.20
C LYS A 79 -6.27 -9.19 -7.59
N GLN A 80 -5.70 -8.39 -8.48
CA GLN A 80 -6.24 -7.06 -8.85
C GLN A 80 -7.34 -7.11 -9.92
N LEU A 81 -7.43 -8.19 -10.70
CA LEU A 81 -8.41 -8.38 -11.78
C LEU A 81 -9.35 -9.56 -11.48
N PRO A 82 -10.25 -9.45 -10.48
CA PRO A 82 -11.10 -10.57 -10.05
C PRO A 82 -12.09 -11.05 -11.13
N LYS A 83 -12.39 -10.20 -12.13
CA LYS A 83 -13.26 -10.53 -13.26
C LYS A 83 -12.53 -11.27 -14.40
N MET A 84 -11.20 -11.33 -14.36
CA MET A 84 -10.40 -12.00 -15.38
C MET A 84 -10.05 -13.41 -14.89
N PRO A 85 -10.38 -14.47 -15.64
CA PRO A 85 -10.02 -15.84 -15.28
C PRO A 85 -8.51 -16.00 -15.10
N LYS A 86 -8.08 -16.77 -14.10
CA LYS A 86 -6.66 -16.95 -13.78
C LYS A 86 -5.91 -17.62 -14.92
N GLU A 87 -6.53 -18.57 -15.59
CA GLU A 87 -5.99 -19.29 -16.74
C GLU A 87 -5.76 -18.35 -17.91
N TYR A 88 -6.67 -17.38 -18.11
CA TYR A 88 -6.52 -16.37 -19.14
C TYR A 88 -5.35 -15.43 -18.85
N ILE A 89 -5.23 -14.96 -17.60
CA ILE A 89 -4.10 -14.12 -17.17
C ILE A 89 -2.77 -14.86 -17.39
N VAL A 90 -2.66 -16.10 -16.89
CA VAL A 90 -1.44 -16.91 -17.02
C VAL A 90 -1.08 -17.12 -18.49
N ARG A 91 -2.07 -17.40 -19.34
CA ARG A 91 -1.85 -17.59 -20.78
C ARG A 91 -1.30 -16.34 -21.45
N LEU A 92 -1.71 -15.13 -21.05
CA LEU A 92 -1.18 -13.89 -21.62
C LEU A 92 0.19 -13.52 -21.05
N VAL A 93 0.36 -13.57 -19.73
CA VAL A 93 1.61 -13.16 -19.07
C VAL A 93 2.77 -14.06 -19.47
N LEU A 94 2.52 -15.36 -19.66
CA LEU A 94 3.54 -16.34 -20.05
C LEU A 94 3.63 -16.57 -21.57
N ASP A 95 2.88 -15.84 -22.39
CA ASP A 95 3.01 -15.91 -23.85
C ASP A 95 4.33 -15.26 -24.29
N ARG A 96 5.09 -15.94 -25.16
CA ARG A 96 6.35 -15.41 -25.71
C ARG A 96 6.16 -14.22 -26.66
N ASN A 97 4.94 -14.00 -27.16
CA ASN A 97 4.60 -12.86 -28.01
C ASN A 97 4.15 -11.64 -27.18
N HIS A 98 4.03 -11.77 -25.86
CA HIS A 98 3.69 -10.68 -24.97
C HIS A 98 4.96 -10.16 -24.27
N TYR A 99 4.92 -8.86 -23.99
CA TYR A 99 5.94 -8.16 -23.24
C TYR A 99 5.30 -7.60 -21.98
N SER A 100 6.06 -7.61 -20.89
CA SER A 100 5.62 -7.11 -19.60
C SER A 100 6.57 -6.00 -19.16
N LEU A 101 6.07 -4.78 -19.10
CA LEU A 101 6.79 -3.70 -18.43
C LEU A 101 6.55 -3.85 -16.93
N VAL A 102 7.58 -4.19 -16.16
CA VAL A 102 7.49 -4.37 -14.71
C VAL A 102 8.08 -3.20 -13.96
N CYS A 103 7.45 -2.88 -12.84
CA CYS A 103 7.94 -1.98 -11.83
C CYS A 103 8.53 -2.84 -10.70
N VAL A 104 9.83 -2.70 -10.47
CA VAL A 104 10.59 -3.47 -9.47
C VAL A 104 11.00 -2.52 -8.36
N THR A 105 10.73 -2.90 -7.12
CA THR A 105 11.19 -2.17 -5.93
C THR A 105 11.89 -3.14 -5.00
N ASP A 106 13.11 -2.82 -4.57
CA ASP A 106 13.92 -3.69 -3.69
C ASP A 106 14.07 -5.15 -4.20
N GLY A 107 14.06 -5.33 -5.52
CA GLY A 107 14.15 -6.65 -6.16
C GLY A 107 12.82 -7.40 -6.30
N GLU A 108 11.72 -6.87 -5.77
CA GLU A 108 10.39 -7.44 -5.91
C GLU A 108 9.55 -6.73 -6.96
N VAL A 109 8.78 -7.49 -7.73
CA VAL A 109 7.83 -6.91 -8.69
C VAL A 109 6.63 -6.38 -7.91
N VAL A 110 6.41 -5.06 -7.94
CA VAL A 110 5.28 -4.40 -7.29
C VAL A 110 4.09 -4.22 -8.23
N GLY A 111 4.33 -4.23 -9.55
CA GLY A 111 3.28 -4.12 -10.56
C GLY A 111 3.84 -4.14 -11.97
N GLY A 112 2.97 -3.99 -12.95
CA GLY A 112 3.38 -3.93 -14.35
C GLY A 112 2.23 -3.88 -15.33
N ILE A 113 2.58 -3.80 -16.61
CA ILE A 113 1.67 -3.77 -17.76
C ILE A 113 2.09 -4.86 -18.73
N CYS A 114 1.19 -5.78 -19.06
CA CYS A 114 1.38 -6.71 -20.17
C CYS A 114 0.77 -6.14 -21.45
N TYR A 115 1.53 -6.18 -22.54
CA TYR A 115 1.08 -5.73 -23.85
C TYR A 115 1.59 -6.65 -24.95
N ARG A 116 0.91 -6.63 -26.10
CA ARG A 116 1.30 -7.34 -27.31
C ARG A 116 1.62 -6.33 -28.41
N PRO A 117 2.89 -6.11 -28.77
CA PRO A 117 3.25 -5.20 -29.83
C PRO A 117 2.85 -5.76 -31.21
N HIS A 118 2.36 -4.88 -32.09
CA HIS A 118 2.07 -5.16 -33.49
C HIS A 118 3.07 -4.37 -34.34
N PHE A 119 4.16 -5.02 -34.77
CA PHE A 119 5.28 -4.35 -35.44
C PHE A 119 5.02 -4.01 -36.92
N THR A 120 4.02 -4.63 -37.53
CA THR A 120 3.63 -4.40 -38.93
C THR A 120 2.22 -3.84 -38.98
N GLN A 121 2.05 -2.67 -39.60
CA GLN A 121 0.77 -2.02 -39.85
C GLN A 121 0.55 -1.90 -41.37
#